data_AF-A0A1Y2RDX6-F1
#
_entry.id   AF-A0A1Y2RDX6-F1
#
_cell.length_a   1.000
_cell.length_b   1.000
_cell.length_c   1.000
_cell.angle_alpha   90.00
_cell.angle_beta   90.00
_cell.angle_gamma   90.00
#
_symmetry.space_group_name_H-M   'P 1'
#
loop_
_entity.id
_entity.type
_entity.pdbx_description
1 polymer ?
#
loop_
_entity_poly.entity_id
_entity_poly.type
_entity_poly.pdbx_seq_one_letter_code
_entity_poly.pdbx_strand_id
1 'polypeptide(L)'
;MILTKDNLRLGLFLGLIGPVLGLVVVYFVKFPSFTFQEFLENFMNDNRMITSIGSLSLLANAILFTIYVNTHRDDTAKGIFIVTLIYGIGILVLKIFN
;
A
#
# COMPACT_ATOMS: atom_id res chain seq x y z
N MET A 1 -20.11 -6.88 12.43
CA MET A 1 -19.34 -7.56 11.36
C MET A 1 -19.12 -6.56 10.22
N ILE A 2 -18.04 -5.76 10.27
CA ILE A 2 -17.75 -4.74 9.24
C ILE A 2 -17.13 -5.39 7.99
N LEU A 3 -16.35 -6.46 8.17
CA LEU A 3 -15.60 -7.18 7.14
C LEU A 3 -16.47 -8.02 6.18
N THR A 4 -17.79 -8.08 6.38
CA THR A 4 -18.71 -8.88 5.56
C THR A 4 -19.52 -8.06 4.56
N LYS A 5 -19.47 -6.72 4.65
CA LYS A 5 -20.19 -5.88 3.69
C LYS A 5 -19.44 -5.83 2.38
N ASP A 6 -20.07 -6.31 1.32
CA ASP A 6 -19.54 -6.11 -0.02
C ASP A 6 -19.91 -4.71 -0.52
N ASN A 7 -18.98 -3.78 -0.38
CA ASN A 7 -19.15 -2.44 -0.95
C ASN A 7 -17.82 -1.83 -1.33
N LEU A 8 -17.84 -1.07 -2.42
CA LEU A 8 -16.67 -0.43 -2.98
C LEU A 8 -15.97 0.51 -1.98
N ARG A 9 -16.72 1.25 -1.14
CA ARG A 9 -16.15 2.18 -0.16
C ARG A 9 -15.26 1.47 0.84
N LEU A 10 -15.71 0.32 1.37
CA LEU A 10 -14.93 -0.51 2.26
C LEU A 10 -13.67 -1.01 1.56
N GLY A 11 -13.78 -1.43 0.30
CA GLY A 11 -12.62 -1.80 -0.52
C GLY A 11 -11.59 -0.68 -0.67
N LEU A 12 -12.05 0.55 -0.92
CA LEU A 12 -11.17 1.72 -1.00
C LEU A 12 -10.44 1.97 0.34
N PHE A 13 -11.14 1.90 1.47
CA PHE A 13 -10.51 2.07 2.78
C PHE A 13 -9.50 0.95 3.08
N LEU A 14 -9.85 -0.30 2.78
CA LEU A 14 -8.96 -1.44 2.99
C LEU A 14 -7.75 -1.39 2.06
N GLY A 15 -7.90 -0.90 0.83
CA GLY A 15 -6.79 -0.74 -0.11
C GLY A 15 -5.73 0.26 0.33
N LEU A 16 -6.03 1.16 1.27
CA LEU A 16 -5.03 2.06 1.85
C LEU A 16 -4.16 1.38 2.92
N ILE A 17 -4.58 0.21 3.42
CA ILE A 17 -3.86 -0.50 4.48
C ILE A 17 -2.52 -1.01 3.97
N GLY A 18 -2.44 -1.55 2.75
CA GLY A 18 -1.17 -2.06 2.20
C GLY A 18 -0.07 -1.00 2.12
N PRO A 19 -0.31 0.19 1.53
CA PRO A 19 0.63 1.31 1.52
C PRO A 19 1.12 1.73 2.91
N VAL A 20 0.18 1.87 3.86
CA VAL A 20 0.51 2.26 5.24
C VAL A 20 1.34 1.17 5.91
N LEU A 21 0.95 -0.09 5.78
CA LEU A 21 1.72 -1.22 6.32
C LEU A 21 3.12 -1.31 5.70
N GLY A 22 3.25 -1.11 4.39
CA GLY A 22 4.54 -1.13 3.71
C GLY A 22 5.50 -0.07 4.26
N LEU A 23 5.00 1.16 4.45
CA LEU A 23 5.77 2.25 5.05
C LEU A 23 6.14 1.94 6.50
N VAL A 24 5.17 1.53 7.32
CA VAL A 24 5.36 1.24 8.76
C VAL A 24 6.38 0.11 8.95
N VAL A 25 6.24 -0.99 8.22
CA VAL A 25 7.16 -2.13 8.32
C VAL A 25 8.58 -1.71 7.97
N VAL A 26 8.78 -0.94 6.90
CA VAL A 26 10.13 -0.51 6.50
C VAL A 26 10.72 0.49 7.48
N TYR A 27 9.93 1.43 7.99
CA TYR A 27 10.37 2.38 9.02
C TYR A 27 10.90 1.64 10.27
N PHE A 28 10.12 0.72 10.83
CA PHE A 28 10.52 0.01 12.05
C PHE A 28 11.66 -0.98 11.84
N VAL A 29 11.78 -1.61 10.65
CA VAL A 29 12.81 -2.61 10.39
C VAL A 29 14.14 -1.99 9.97
N LYS A 30 14.12 -0.95 9.13
CA LYS A 30 15.34 -0.37 8.53
C LYS A 30 15.79 0.94 9.17
N PHE A 31 14.89 1.67 9.83
CA PHE A 31 15.15 3.01 10.35
C PHE A 31 14.79 3.17 11.84
N PRO A 32 15.22 2.27 12.73
CA PRO A 32 14.85 2.33 14.15
C PRO A 32 15.38 3.58 14.87
N SER A 33 16.44 4.20 14.35
CA SER A 33 17.09 5.37 14.95
C SER A 33 16.72 6.71 14.30
N PHE A 34 15.93 6.70 13.22
CA PHE A 34 15.53 7.92 12.51
C PHE A 34 14.19 8.39 13.03
N THR A 35 13.99 9.71 13.05
CA THR A 35 12.66 10.29 13.21
C THR A 35 11.82 10.04 11.96
N PHE A 36 10.50 10.09 12.10
CA PHE A 36 9.59 9.90 10.97
C PHE A 36 9.82 10.93 9.84
N GLN A 37 10.22 12.15 10.19
CA GLN A 37 10.52 13.20 9.22
C GLN A 37 11.79 12.87 8.41
N GLU A 38 12.88 12.46 9.07
CA GLU A 38 14.12 12.06 8.40
C GLU A 38 13.89 10.83 7.50
N PHE A 39 13.04 9.90 7.94
CA PHE A 39 12.63 8.77 7.11
C PHE A 39 11.89 9.21 5.84
N LEU A 40 10.95 10.16 5.95
CA LEU A 40 10.21 10.66 4.77
C LEU A 40 11.13 11.40 3.80
N GLU A 41 12.06 12.20 4.30
CA GLU A 41 13.06 12.88 3.46
C GLU A 41 13.94 11.85 2.73
N ASN A 42 14.42 10.82 3.44
CA ASN A 42 15.24 9.78 2.82
C ASN A 42 14.44 8.91 1.84
N PHE A 43 13.17 8.63 2.15
CA PHE A 43 12.24 7.92 1.28
C PHE A 43 12.04 8.65 -0.05
N MET A 44 11.84 9.97 -0.02
CA MET A 44 11.60 10.75 -1.23
C MET A 44 12.85 10.90 -2.10
N ASN A 45 14.04 10.88 -1.50
CA ASN A 45 15.30 11.04 -2.23
C ASN A 45 15.89 9.72 -2.74
N ASP A 46 15.57 8.56 -2.14
CA ASP A 46 16.12 7.27 -2.53
C ASP A 46 15.14 6.40 -3.36
N ASN A 47 15.40 6.33 -4.67
CA ASN A 47 14.66 5.49 -5.61
C ASN A 47 14.62 4.00 -5.24
N ARG A 48 15.62 3.47 -4.54
CA ARG A 48 15.61 2.09 -4.05
C ARG A 48 14.61 1.92 -2.91
N MET A 49 14.49 2.93 -2.03
CA MET A 49 13.48 2.93 -0.98
C MET A 49 12.07 3.04 -1.56
N ILE A 50 11.85 3.95 -2.51
CA ILE A 50 10.57 4.08 -3.23
C ILE A 50 10.14 2.75 -3.83
N THR A 51 11.06 2.06 -4.53
CA THR A 51 10.78 0.76 -5.12
C THR A 51 10.52 -0.33 -4.07
N SER A 52 11.31 -0.37 -2.99
CA SER A 52 11.21 -1.42 -1.96
C SER A 52 9.96 -1.28 -1.08
N ILE A 53 9.61 -0.06 -0.67
CA ILE A 53 8.38 0.21 0.08
C ILE A 53 7.17 0.03 -0.83
N GLY A 54 7.28 0.48 -2.07
CA GLY A 54 6.23 0.32 -3.05
C GLY A 54 5.90 -1.13 -3.36
N SER A 55 6.90 -1.98 -3.57
CA SER A 55 6.69 -3.42 -3.80
C SER A 55 6.06 -4.11 -2.58
N LEU A 56 6.51 -3.79 -1.37
CA LEU A 56 5.94 -4.35 -0.14
C LEU A 56 4.47 -3.94 0.06
N SER A 57 4.16 -2.69 -0.25
CA SER A 57 2.81 -2.13 -0.18
C SER A 57 1.86 -2.81 -1.18
N LEU A 58 2.33 -2.99 -2.43
CA LEU A 58 1.58 -3.69 -3.47
C LEU A 58 1.35 -5.16 -3.10
N LEU A 59 2.36 -5.83 -2.53
CA LEU A 59 2.25 -7.19 -2.04
C LEU A 59 1.21 -7.32 -0.91
N ALA A 60 1.24 -6.42 0.07
CA ALA A 60 0.27 -6.41 1.17
C ALA A 60 -1.17 -6.24 0.65
N ASN A 61 -1.38 -5.34 -0.31
CA ASN A 61 -2.68 -5.19 -0.96
C ASN A 61 -3.08 -6.39 -1.82
N ALA A 62 -2.14 -7.06 -2.48
CA ALA A 62 -2.42 -8.26 -3.25
C ALA A 62 -2.93 -9.41 -2.36
N ILE A 63 -2.38 -9.54 -1.14
CA ILE A 63 -2.88 -10.49 -0.14
C ILE A 63 -4.32 -10.15 0.25
N LEU A 64 -4.60 -8.87 0.59
CA LEU A 64 -5.96 -8.42 0.92
C LEU A 64 -6.93 -8.65 -0.24
N PHE A 65 -6.54 -8.27 -1.46
CA PHE A 65 -7.32 -8.49 -2.67
C PHE A 65 -7.67 -9.98 -2.85
N THR A 66 -6.69 -10.88 -2.70
CA THR A 66 -6.89 -12.32 -2.85
C THR A 66 -7.89 -12.87 -1.82
N ILE A 67 -7.81 -12.42 -0.56
CA ILE A 67 -8.76 -12.81 0.49
C ILE A 67 -10.19 -12.38 0.13
N TYR A 68 -10.36 -11.15 -0.37
CA TYR A 68 -11.68 -10.62 -0.71
C TYR A 68 -12.29 -11.25 -1.97
N VAL A 69 -11.47 -11.54 -2.98
CA VAL A 69 -11.91 -12.30 -4.16
C VAL A 69 -12.33 -13.72 -3.78
N ASN A 70 -11.52 -14.44 -3.00
CA ASN A 70 -11.85 -15.82 -2.58
C ASN A 70 -13.09 -15.90 -1.67
N THR A 71 -13.44 -14.80 -0.99
CA THR A 71 -14.65 -14.71 -0.18
C THR A 71 -15.87 -14.20 -0.96
N HIS A 72 -15.79 -14.13 -2.29
CA HIS A 72 -16.87 -13.68 -3.19
C HIS A 72 -17.39 -12.27 -2.85
N ARG A 73 -16.48 -11.36 -2.47
CA ARG A 73 -16.77 -9.95 -2.14
C ARG A 73 -16.17 -9.05 -3.23
N ASP A 74 -16.74 -9.14 -4.42
CA ASP A 74 -16.15 -8.61 -5.63
C ASP A 74 -16.11 -7.08 -5.64
N ASP A 75 -17.09 -6.38 -5.07
CA ASP A 75 -17.09 -4.91 -5.05
C ASP A 75 -16.04 -4.35 -4.09
N THR A 76 -15.83 -5.05 -2.98
CA THR A 76 -14.73 -4.75 -2.05
C THR A 76 -13.37 -5.01 -2.70
N ALA A 77 -13.23 -6.15 -3.37
CA ALA A 77 -12.00 -6.49 -4.10
C ALA A 77 -11.69 -5.45 -5.19
N LYS A 78 -12.70 -4.97 -5.93
CA LYS A 78 -12.54 -3.86 -6.89
C LYS A 78 -12.02 -2.59 -6.21
N GLY A 79 -12.56 -2.22 -5.06
CA GLY A 79 -12.08 -1.06 -4.30
C GLY A 79 -10.61 -1.18 -3.91
N ILE A 80 -10.19 -2.35 -3.40
CA ILE A 80 -8.78 -2.62 -3.05
C ILE A 80 -7.90 -2.52 -4.30
N PHE A 81 -8.34 -3.10 -5.41
CA PHE A 81 -7.61 -3.09 -6.67
C PHE A 81 -7.44 -1.67 -7.24
N ILE A 82 -8.49 -0.84 -7.21
CA ILE A 82 -8.43 0.56 -7.66
C ILE A 82 -7.36 1.34 -6.88
N VAL A 83 -7.34 1.22 -5.56
CA VAL A 83 -6.33 1.90 -4.73
C VAL A 83 -4.93 1.38 -5.03
N THR A 84 -4.79 0.08 -5.22
CA THR A 84 -3.52 -0.56 -5.58
C THR A 84 -3.00 -0.02 -6.92
N LEU A 85 -3.87 0.16 -7.91
CA LEU A 85 -3.51 0.71 -9.21
C LEU A 85 -3.08 2.17 -9.09
N ILE A 86 -3.87 3.02 -8.40
CA ILE A 86 -3.55 4.43 -8.19
C ILE A 86 -2.19 4.59 -7.50
N TYR A 87 -1.98 3.83 -6.42
CA TYR A 87 -0.74 3.88 -5.66
C TYR A 87 0.46 3.32 -6.45
N GLY A 88 0.27 2.21 -7.16
CA GLY A 88 1.29 1.62 -8.03
C GLY A 88 1.74 2.59 -9.13
N ILE A 89 0.78 3.27 -9.78
CA ILE A 89 1.09 4.33 -10.74
C ILE A 89 1.84 5.47 -10.05
N GLY A 90 1.38 5.91 -8.87
CA GLY A 90 2.06 6.96 -8.09
C GLY A 90 3.52 6.65 -7.80
N ILE A 91 3.84 5.42 -7.39
CA ILE A 91 5.22 4.98 -7.16
C ILE A 91 6.05 4.97 -8.44
N LEU A 92 5.47 4.49 -9.56
CA LEU A 92 6.17 4.47 -10.83
C LEU A 92 6.48 5.89 -11.31
N VAL A 93 5.54 6.81 -11.17
CA VAL A 93 5.72 8.23 -11.47
C VAL A 93 6.84 8.81 -10.59
N LEU A 94 6.75 8.64 -9.26
CA LEU A 94 7.79 9.12 -8.34
C LEU A 94 9.18 8.60 -8.70
N LYS A 95 9.29 7.31 -9.03
CA LYS A 95 10.56 6.69 -9.44
C LYS A 95 11.13 7.24 -10.75
N ILE A 96 10.28 7.67 -11.68
CA ILE A 96 10.72 8.20 -12.99
C ILE A 96 11.17 9.66 -12.87
N PHE A 97 10.51 10.44 -12.00
CA PHE A 97 10.78 11.88 -11.83
C PHE A 97 11.77 12.22 -10.72
N ASN A 98 12.20 11.25 -9.91
CA ASN A 98 13.25 11.38 -8.90
C ASN A 98 14.57 10.77 -9.39
#